data_AF-A0A835J1H2-F1
#
_entry.id   AF-A0A835J1H2-F1
#
_cell.length_a   1.000
_cell.length_b   1.000
_cell.length_c   1.000
_cell.angle_alpha   90.00
_cell.angle_beta   90.00
_cell.angle_gamma   90.00
#
_symmetry.space_group_name_H-M   'P 1'
#
loop_
_entity.id
_entity.type
_entity.pdbx_description
1 polymer ?
#
loop_
_entity_poly.entity_id
_entity_poly.type
_entity_poly.pdbx_seq_one_letter_code
_entity_poly.pdbx_strand_id
1 'polypeptide(L)'
;MDAPLADVCRATSAAPYYFPPYNFETSKPFNLVDGGVAANNPTFLAVCEAMKEQKTDFHKFVILSLGTGATNESGKLEVGDGEWGIADWLWQDDNSTPLLDILMTASDEMTEMYMSKVFQYSGLEQNYTRIQVELKHSEAKMDNSSKENLEILEKIGQNLAKNNDTKLEDLARRLVKIRKARLAHMVA
;
A
#
# COMPACT_ATOMS: atom_id res chain seq x y z
N MET A 1 -18.41 15.71 3.17
CA MET A 1 -18.32 15.71 4.65
C MET A 1 -16.85 15.90 4.89
N ASP A 2 -16.49 17.12 5.27
CA ASP A 2 -15.16 17.63 4.98
C ASP A 2 -14.38 17.64 6.28
N ALA A 3 -13.39 16.75 6.37
CA ALA A 3 -12.51 16.63 7.52
C ALA A 3 -11.21 17.40 7.27
N PRO A 4 -10.59 17.98 8.32
CA PRO A 4 -9.26 18.56 8.19
C PRO A 4 -8.26 17.50 7.72
N LEU A 5 -7.38 17.85 6.77
CA LEU A 5 -6.40 16.91 6.22
C LEU A 5 -5.49 16.33 7.31
N ALA A 6 -5.10 17.13 8.30
CA ALA A 6 -4.28 16.67 9.42
C ALA A 6 -4.97 15.55 10.23
N ASP A 7 -6.29 15.63 10.42
CA ASP A 7 -7.05 14.60 11.13
C ASP A 7 -7.14 13.32 10.32
N VAL A 8 -7.34 13.43 8.99
CA VAL A 8 -7.33 12.27 8.08
C VAL A 8 -5.97 11.58 8.10
N CYS A 9 -4.87 12.35 8.01
CA CYS A 9 -3.51 11.82 8.06
C CYS A 9 -3.20 11.15 9.40
N ARG A 10 -3.64 11.73 10.53
CA ARG A 10 -3.46 11.10 11.85
C ARG A 10 -4.26 9.82 12.00
N ALA A 11 -5.52 9.84 11.56
CA ALA A 11 -6.39 8.67 11.61
C ALA A 11 -5.84 7.51 10.78
N THR A 12 -5.46 7.76 9.53
CA THR A 12 -5.01 6.69 8.63
C THR A 12 -3.68 6.06 9.04
N SER A 13 -2.91 6.69 9.92
CA SER A 13 -1.62 6.20 10.42
C SER A 13 -1.67 5.72 11.88
N ALA A 14 -2.87 5.63 12.48
CA ALA A 14 -3.06 5.20 13.86
C ALA A 14 -3.03 3.66 13.98
N ALA A 15 -1.87 3.06 13.66
CA ALA A 15 -1.68 1.61 13.60
C ALA A 15 -1.90 0.95 14.97
N PRO A 16 -2.71 -0.12 15.06
CA PRO A 16 -2.78 -0.93 16.27
C PRO A 16 -1.38 -1.33 16.74
N TYR A 17 -1.19 -1.50 18.05
CA TYR A 17 0.10 -1.75 18.71
C TYR A 17 1.08 -0.57 18.73
N TYR A 18 1.02 0.37 17.77
CA TYR A 18 1.91 1.53 17.71
C TYR A 18 1.28 2.81 18.27
N PHE A 19 0.01 3.05 17.97
CA PHE A 19 -0.68 4.30 18.31
C PHE A 19 -2.09 4.04 18.88
N PRO A 20 -2.60 4.94 19.74
CA PRO A 20 -4.00 4.89 20.14
C PRO A 20 -4.93 5.22 18.95
N PRO A 21 -6.18 4.72 18.95
CA PRO A 21 -7.19 5.18 18.00
C PRO A 21 -7.32 6.70 18.02
N TYR A 22 -7.57 7.30 16.86
CA TYR A 22 -7.68 8.74 16.69
C TYR A 22 -9.14 9.17 16.61
N ASN A 23 -9.54 10.15 17.42
CA ASN A 23 -10.86 10.74 17.37
C ASN A 23 -10.81 12.21 16.98
N PHE A 24 -11.82 12.64 16.21
CA PHE A 24 -12.03 14.04 15.86
C PHE A 24 -13.50 14.26 15.47
N GLU A 25 -13.90 15.53 15.40
CA GLU A 25 -15.28 15.92 15.11
C GLU A 25 -15.40 16.74 13.83
N THR A 26 -16.50 16.53 13.12
CA THR A 26 -16.95 17.37 12.00
C THR A 26 -18.44 17.68 12.20
N SER A 27 -19.28 17.57 11.17
CA SER A 27 -20.74 17.42 11.34
C SER A 27 -21.16 16.16 12.11
N LYS A 28 -20.25 15.18 12.28
CA LYS A 28 -20.44 13.99 13.10
C LYS A 28 -19.10 13.56 13.74
N PRO A 29 -19.12 12.82 14.86
CA PRO A 29 -17.91 12.29 15.47
C PRO A 29 -17.30 11.16 14.64
N PHE A 30 -15.96 11.10 14.63
CA PHE A 30 -15.17 10.03 14.04
C PHE A 30 -14.28 9.39 15.11
N ASN A 31 -14.24 8.06 15.13
CA ASN A 31 -13.32 7.25 15.95
C ASN A 31 -12.65 6.26 15.00
N LEU A 32 -11.41 6.53 14.63
CA LEU A 32 -10.74 5.85 13.52
C LEU A 32 -9.44 5.20 13.99
N VAL A 33 -9.03 4.19 13.24
CA VAL A 33 -7.74 3.51 13.33
C VAL A 33 -7.09 3.53 11.95
N ASP A 34 -5.87 3.02 11.86
CA ASP A 34 -5.11 2.92 10.62
C ASP A 34 -5.89 2.32 9.45
N GLY A 35 -5.65 2.90 8.27
CA GLY A 35 -6.26 2.46 7.02
C GLY A 35 -5.86 1.03 6.63
N GLY A 36 -4.68 0.58 7.05
CA GLY A 36 -4.15 -0.76 6.81
C GLY A 36 -4.97 -1.89 7.44
N VAL A 37 -5.76 -1.58 8.47
CA VAL A 37 -6.74 -2.52 9.04
C VAL A 37 -7.86 -2.83 8.03
N ALA A 38 -8.22 -1.87 7.19
CA ALA A 38 -9.26 -2.03 6.17
C ALA A 38 -8.69 -2.41 4.80
N ALA A 39 -7.61 -1.73 4.37
CA ALA A 39 -6.97 -1.91 3.08
C ALA A 39 -5.50 -1.47 3.13
N ASN A 40 -4.61 -2.39 3.52
CA ASN A 40 -3.16 -2.13 3.54
C ASN A 40 -2.60 -1.83 2.15
N ASN A 41 -3.22 -2.42 1.12
CA ASN A 41 -3.04 -2.02 -0.27
C ASN A 41 -4.33 -1.37 -0.77
N PRO A 42 -4.40 -0.03 -0.85
CA PRO A 42 -5.62 0.67 -1.22
C PRO A 42 -5.91 0.64 -2.74
N THR A 43 -5.13 -0.09 -3.54
CA THR A 43 -5.25 -0.09 -5.01
C THR A 43 -6.66 -0.44 -5.48
N PHE A 44 -7.24 -1.53 -4.95
CA PHE A 44 -8.59 -1.94 -5.33
C PHE A 44 -9.64 -0.89 -4.93
N LEU A 45 -9.51 -0.35 -3.70
CA LEU A 45 -10.39 0.72 -3.20
C LEU A 45 -10.31 1.98 -4.08
N ALA A 46 -9.11 2.37 -4.49
CA ALA A 46 -8.89 3.52 -5.37
C ALA A 46 -9.52 3.31 -6.76
N VAL A 47 -9.49 2.08 -7.30
CA VAL A 47 -10.16 1.75 -8.56
C VAL A 47 -11.67 1.85 -8.42
N CYS A 48 -12.25 1.27 -7.36
CA CYS A 48 -13.69 1.36 -7.11
C CYS A 48 -14.16 2.82 -6.98
N GLU A 49 -13.43 3.63 -6.22
CA GLU A 49 -13.79 5.04 -6.05
C GLU A 49 -13.62 5.83 -7.34
N ALA A 50 -12.54 5.59 -8.11
CA ALA A 50 -12.37 6.21 -9.42
C ALA A 50 -13.47 5.81 -10.42
N MET A 51 -13.91 4.54 -10.43
CA MET A 51 -15.02 4.08 -11.27
C MET A 51 -16.32 4.81 -10.93
N LYS A 52 -16.60 4.97 -9.63
CA LYS A 52 -17.78 5.68 -9.12
C LYS A 52 -17.73 7.16 -9.50
N GLU A 53 -16.64 7.85 -9.22
CA GLU A 53 -16.50 9.29 -9.47
C GLU A 53 -16.48 9.62 -10.97
N GLN A 54 -15.80 8.82 -11.77
CA GLN A 54 -15.69 9.03 -13.22
C GLN A 54 -16.84 8.40 -14.02
N LYS A 55 -17.76 7.68 -13.36
CA LYS A 55 -18.87 6.93 -13.97
C LYS A 55 -18.40 6.09 -15.17
N THR A 56 -17.30 5.37 -14.97
CA THR A 56 -16.66 4.55 -16.01
C THR A 56 -16.13 3.26 -15.40
N ASP A 57 -15.78 2.32 -16.26
CA ASP A 57 -15.10 1.09 -15.85
C ASP A 57 -13.57 1.27 -15.73
N PHE A 58 -12.92 0.25 -15.17
CA PHE A 58 -11.47 0.22 -14.98
C PHE A 58 -10.68 0.13 -16.29
N HIS A 59 -11.30 -0.17 -17.43
CA HIS A 59 -10.61 -0.32 -18.72
C HIS A 59 -9.91 0.97 -19.18
N LYS A 60 -10.37 2.12 -18.68
CA LYS A 60 -9.77 3.44 -18.99
C LYS A 60 -8.67 3.86 -18.02
N PHE A 61 -8.38 3.05 -17.01
CA PHE A 61 -7.43 3.43 -15.95
C PHE A 61 -6.02 2.99 -16.29
N VAL A 62 -5.07 3.81 -15.83
CA VAL A 62 -3.64 3.50 -15.77
C VAL A 62 -3.26 3.64 -14.31
N ILE A 63 -2.79 2.56 -13.72
CA ILE A 63 -2.59 2.41 -12.27
C ILE A 63 -1.10 2.20 -12.02
N LEU A 64 -0.57 3.01 -11.10
CA LEU A 64 0.72 2.79 -10.47
C LEU A 64 0.48 2.47 -9.00
N SER A 65 0.82 1.26 -8.60
CA SER A 65 0.78 0.81 -7.21
C SER A 65 2.20 0.75 -6.67
N LEU A 66 2.47 1.46 -5.57
CA LEU A 66 3.79 1.54 -4.94
C LEU A 66 3.72 0.86 -3.58
N GLY A 67 4.53 -0.18 -3.39
CA GLY A 67 4.71 -0.83 -2.09
C GLY A 67 5.81 -0.17 -1.27
N THR A 68 5.76 -0.39 0.05
CA THR A 68 6.77 0.08 1.02
C THR A 68 7.86 -0.95 1.28
N GLY A 69 7.92 -2.02 0.48
CA GLY A 69 8.68 -3.22 0.75
C GLY A 69 7.87 -4.29 1.47
N ALA A 70 8.27 -5.55 1.29
CA ALA A 70 7.74 -6.69 2.03
C ALA A 70 8.92 -7.56 2.50
N THR A 71 8.80 -8.19 3.67
CA THR A 71 9.82 -9.14 4.13
C THR A 71 9.84 -10.38 3.24
N ASN A 72 11.04 -10.88 2.94
CA ASN A 72 11.23 -12.16 2.26
C ASN A 72 10.71 -13.35 3.10
N GLU A 73 10.80 -14.58 2.56
CA GLU A 73 10.28 -15.79 3.22
C GLU A 73 10.83 -16.05 4.63
N SER A 74 12.02 -15.53 4.96
CA SER A 74 12.61 -15.61 6.30
C SER A 74 11.96 -14.69 7.35
N GLY A 75 10.97 -13.86 6.96
CA GLY A 75 10.13 -13.09 7.87
C GLY A 75 8.73 -13.68 8.07
N LYS A 76 8.45 -14.87 7.53
CA LYS A 76 7.17 -15.57 7.71
C LYS A 76 7.06 -16.08 9.15
N LEU A 77 5.85 -16.02 9.70
CA LEU A 77 5.54 -16.63 10.98
C LEU A 77 5.88 -18.12 10.94
N GLU A 78 6.80 -18.57 11.78
CA GLU A 78 7.08 -19.98 12.00
C GLU A 78 6.22 -20.49 13.16
N VAL A 79 5.44 -21.54 12.90
CA VAL A 79 4.60 -22.18 13.93
C VAL A 79 5.45 -23.23 14.64
N GLY A 80 5.76 -23.01 15.92
CA GLY A 80 6.47 -23.98 16.77
C GLY A 80 5.59 -25.14 17.24
N ASP A 81 6.21 -26.16 17.85
CA ASP A 81 5.56 -27.40 18.29
C ASP A 81 4.73 -27.28 19.59
N GLY A 82 4.42 -26.07 20.04
CA GLY A 82 3.80 -25.77 21.34
C GLY A 82 2.31 -25.38 21.30
N GLU A 83 1.71 -25.19 22.49
CA GLU A 83 0.36 -24.62 22.59
C GLU A 83 0.39 -23.13 22.26
N TRP A 84 -0.32 -22.73 21.20
CA TRP A 84 -0.41 -21.33 20.76
C TRP A 84 -1.61 -20.63 21.38
N GLY A 85 -1.36 -19.57 22.15
CA GLY A 85 -2.35 -18.83 22.92
C GLY A 85 -2.60 -17.39 22.44
N ILE A 86 -3.43 -16.67 23.20
CA ILE A 86 -3.76 -15.26 22.91
C ILE A 86 -2.52 -14.38 22.96
N ALA A 87 -1.61 -14.62 23.92
CA ALA A 87 -0.37 -13.86 24.03
C ALA A 87 0.48 -14.02 22.76
N ASP A 88 0.63 -15.25 22.27
CA ASP A 88 1.42 -15.57 21.09
C ASP A 88 0.87 -14.92 19.81
N TRP A 89 -0.45 -14.76 19.70
CA TRP A 89 -1.06 -14.03 18.58
C TRP A 89 -0.78 -12.53 18.61
N LEU A 90 -0.71 -11.94 19.81
CA LEU A 90 -0.62 -10.49 19.99
C LEU A 90 0.82 -9.99 20.07
N TRP A 91 1.75 -10.80 20.60
CA TRP A 91 3.12 -10.39 20.85
C TRP A 91 4.07 -11.59 20.98
N GLN A 92 5.26 -11.47 20.39
CA GLN A 92 6.35 -12.46 20.49
C GLN A 92 7.62 -11.83 21.06
N ASP A 93 8.55 -12.65 21.54
CA ASP A 93 9.79 -12.20 22.20
C ASP A 93 10.72 -11.38 21.28
N ASP A 94 10.58 -11.52 19.97
CA ASP A 94 11.32 -10.76 18.95
C ASP A 94 10.68 -9.38 18.63
N ASN A 95 9.65 -9.00 19.40
CA ASN A 95 8.87 -7.78 19.24
C ASN A 95 8.02 -7.76 17.95
N SER A 96 7.73 -8.94 17.38
CA SER A 96 6.76 -9.08 16.28
C SER A 96 5.32 -9.12 16.80
N THR A 97 4.38 -8.80 15.90
CA THR A 97 2.94 -8.77 16.18
C THR A 97 2.23 -9.67 15.18
N PRO A 98 2.26 -11.02 15.36
CA PRO A 98 1.89 -11.98 14.33
C PRO A 98 0.53 -11.75 13.70
N LEU A 99 -0.49 -11.43 14.51
CA LEU A 99 -1.83 -11.17 14.02
C LEU A 99 -1.87 -9.94 13.09
N LEU A 100 -1.20 -8.84 13.46
CA LEU A 100 -1.16 -7.64 12.64
C LEU A 100 -0.41 -7.91 11.34
N ASP A 101 0.77 -8.53 11.44
CA ASP A 101 1.65 -8.79 10.30
C ASP A 101 0.96 -9.69 9.26
N ILE A 102 0.27 -10.75 9.69
CA ILE A 102 -0.50 -11.64 8.82
C ILE A 102 -1.64 -10.89 8.13
N LEU A 103 -2.44 -10.12 8.88
CA LEU A 103 -3.59 -9.41 8.31
C LEU A 103 -3.15 -8.35 7.29
N MET A 104 -2.09 -7.60 7.58
CA MET A 104 -1.56 -6.58 6.68
C MET A 104 -0.92 -7.21 5.43
N THR A 105 -0.16 -8.29 5.59
CA THR A 105 0.48 -9.01 4.47
C THR A 105 -0.56 -9.65 3.56
N ALA A 106 -1.52 -10.38 4.13
CA ALA A 106 -2.59 -11.02 3.35
C ALA A 106 -3.42 -9.98 2.57
N SER A 107 -3.71 -8.82 3.17
CA SER A 107 -4.42 -7.73 2.51
C SER A 107 -3.65 -7.18 1.29
N ASP A 108 -2.33 -6.99 1.40
CA ASP A 108 -1.48 -6.54 0.29
C ASP A 108 -1.39 -7.59 -0.82
N GLU A 109 -1.08 -8.83 -0.47
CA GLU A 109 -0.89 -9.94 -1.42
C GLU A 109 -2.17 -10.26 -2.18
N MET A 110 -3.33 -10.33 -1.51
CA MET A 110 -4.61 -10.55 -2.17
C MET A 110 -4.91 -9.43 -3.17
N THR A 111 -4.74 -8.18 -2.75
CA THR A 111 -5.00 -7.03 -3.63
C THR A 111 -4.10 -7.07 -4.85
N GLU A 112 -2.79 -7.27 -4.68
CA GLU A 112 -1.85 -7.39 -5.79
C GLU A 112 -2.23 -8.54 -6.72
N MET A 113 -2.49 -9.73 -6.18
CA MET A 113 -2.84 -10.91 -6.97
C MET A 113 -4.09 -10.69 -7.82
N TYR A 114 -5.16 -10.15 -7.23
CA TYR A 114 -6.41 -9.93 -7.94
C TYR A 114 -6.30 -8.79 -8.96
N MET A 115 -5.66 -7.67 -8.60
CA MET A 115 -5.47 -6.55 -9.52
C MET A 115 -4.65 -6.96 -10.74
N SER A 116 -3.54 -7.67 -10.52
CA SER A 116 -2.70 -8.21 -11.60
C SER A 116 -3.50 -9.14 -12.51
N LYS A 117 -4.21 -10.13 -11.94
CA LYS A 117 -5.02 -11.09 -12.71
C LYS A 117 -6.15 -10.43 -13.50
N VAL A 118 -6.89 -9.50 -12.89
CA VAL A 118 -7.99 -8.79 -13.57
C VAL A 118 -7.47 -8.02 -14.78
N PHE A 119 -6.39 -7.25 -14.60
CA PHE A 119 -5.81 -6.48 -15.70
C PHE A 119 -5.22 -7.39 -16.79
N GLN A 120 -4.59 -8.50 -16.41
CA GLN A 120 -4.07 -9.49 -17.35
C GLN A 120 -5.19 -10.15 -18.18
N TYR A 121 -6.23 -10.71 -17.53
CA TYR A 121 -7.33 -11.40 -18.22
C TYR A 121 -8.21 -10.44 -19.04
N SER A 122 -8.20 -9.15 -18.73
CA SER A 122 -8.86 -8.11 -19.53
C SER A 122 -8.00 -7.61 -20.71
N GLY A 123 -6.80 -8.13 -20.94
CA GLY A 123 -5.90 -7.66 -22.00
C GLY A 123 -5.32 -6.26 -21.75
N LEU A 124 -5.25 -5.86 -20.47
CA LEU A 124 -4.83 -4.54 -20.00
C LEU A 124 -3.60 -4.61 -19.10
N GLU A 125 -2.77 -5.64 -19.21
CA GLU A 125 -1.58 -5.83 -18.36
C GLU A 125 -0.73 -4.56 -18.24
N GLN A 126 -0.48 -3.87 -19.35
CA GLN A 126 0.29 -2.62 -19.39
C GLN A 126 -0.36 -1.44 -18.65
N ASN A 127 -1.61 -1.55 -18.21
CA ASN A 127 -2.33 -0.54 -17.44
C ASN A 127 -2.15 -0.69 -15.93
N TYR A 128 -1.61 -1.81 -15.45
CA TYR A 128 -1.35 -2.03 -14.03
C TYR A 128 0.14 -2.23 -13.78
N THR A 129 0.76 -1.27 -13.11
CA THR A 129 2.17 -1.34 -12.72
C THR A 129 2.29 -1.36 -11.21
N ARG A 130 2.68 -2.50 -10.64
CA ARG A 130 3.18 -2.60 -9.27
C ARG A 130 4.70 -2.41 -9.24
N ILE A 131 5.18 -1.61 -8.28
CA ILE A 131 6.58 -1.51 -7.90
C ILE A 131 6.67 -1.87 -6.42
N GLN A 132 7.42 -2.93 -6.13
CA GLN A 132 7.59 -3.51 -4.80
C GLN A 132 9.03 -4.05 -4.68
N VAL A 133 9.54 -4.14 -3.46
CA VAL A 133 10.89 -4.67 -3.18
C VAL A 133 10.84 -5.64 -2.00
N GLU A 134 11.71 -6.64 -2.01
CA GLU A 134 11.92 -7.49 -0.85
C GLU A 134 12.91 -6.81 0.12
N LEU A 135 12.57 -6.80 1.39
CA LEU A 135 13.38 -6.23 2.47
C LEU A 135 13.85 -7.34 3.41
N LYS A 136 15.02 -7.14 4.04
CA LYS A 136 15.38 -7.95 5.21
C LYS A 136 14.48 -7.57 6.38
N HIS A 137 14.23 -8.52 7.29
CA HIS A 137 13.40 -8.27 8.47
C HIS A 137 13.85 -7.05 9.29
N SER A 138 15.17 -6.84 9.46
CA SER A 138 15.72 -5.67 10.16
C SER A 138 15.45 -4.33 9.47
N GLU A 139 15.31 -4.34 8.15
CA GLU A 139 15.06 -3.16 7.31
C GLU A 139 13.56 -2.85 7.24
N ALA A 140 12.70 -3.88 7.38
CA ALA A 140 11.26 -3.79 7.22
C ALA A 140 10.49 -3.33 8.48
N LYS A 141 11.16 -3.19 9.63
CA LYS A 141 10.50 -2.74 10.87
C LYS A 141 9.92 -1.35 10.70
N MET A 142 8.58 -1.25 10.76
CA MET A 142 7.82 -0.03 10.47
C MET A 142 8.15 1.13 11.42
N ASP A 143 8.50 0.83 12.67
CA ASP A 143 8.83 1.78 13.73
C ASP A 143 10.32 2.11 13.84
N ASN A 144 11.18 1.51 13.00
CA ASN A 144 12.62 1.79 13.05
C ASN A 144 12.98 3.09 12.30
N SER A 145 12.86 4.20 13.02
CA SER A 145 13.23 5.55 12.55
C SER A 145 14.69 5.94 12.84
N SER A 146 15.58 4.97 13.08
CA SER A 146 17.01 5.26 13.23
C SER A 146 17.57 5.87 11.95
N LYS A 147 18.55 6.77 12.07
CA LYS A 147 19.14 7.45 10.91
C LYS A 147 19.75 6.44 9.95
N GLU A 148 20.39 5.41 10.50
CA GLU A 148 21.01 4.31 9.77
C GLU A 148 19.97 3.55 8.94
N ASN A 149 18.82 3.19 9.53
CA ASN A 149 17.77 2.48 8.80
C ASN A 149 17.13 3.35 7.71
N LEU A 150 16.91 4.64 7.99
CA LEU A 150 16.37 5.57 6.99
C LEU A 150 17.31 5.76 5.80
N GLU A 151 18.63 5.87 6.04
CA GLU A 151 19.63 5.92 4.97
C GLU A 151 19.69 4.62 4.15
N ILE A 152 19.44 3.47 4.78
CA ILE A 152 19.33 2.18 4.09
C ILE A 152 18.07 2.15 3.21
N LEU A 153 16.90 2.51 3.75
CA LEU A 153 15.64 2.54 3.01
C LEU A 153 15.68 3.52 1.83
N GLU A 154 16.34 4.67 2.00
CA GLU A 154 16.56 5.62 0.89
C GLU A 154 17.36 4.98 -0.24
N LYS A 155 18.48 4.31 0.09
CA LYS A 155 19.31 3.61 -0.91
C LYS A 155 18.54 2.48 -1.59
N ILE A 156 17.72 1.74 -0.85
CA ILE A 156 16.85 0.70 -1.41
C ILE A 156 15.85 1.32 -2.39
N GLY A 157 15.19 2.42 -2.02
CA GLY A 157 14.26 3.15 -2.90
C GLY A 157 14.93 3.68 -4.17
N GLN A 158 16.13 4.26 -4.06
CA GLN A 158 16.93 4.72 -5.20
C GLN A 158 17.30 3.56 -6.14
N ASN A 159 17.74 2.43 -5.58
CA ASN A 159 18.04 1.24 -6.36
C ASN A 159 16.80 0.64 -7.01
N LEU A 160 15.66 0.61 -6.31
CA LEU A 160 14.38 0.13 -6.83
C LEU A 160 13.92 0.98 -8.02
N ALA A 161 14.02 2.31 -7.90
CA ALA A 161 13.72 3.23 -8.99
C ALA A 161 14.63 2.98 -10.20
N LYS A 162 15.95 2.87 -9.98
CA LYS A 162 16.93 2.57 -11.03
C LYS A 162 16.65 1.23 -11.72
N ASN A 163 16.28 0.20 -10.97
CA ASN A 163 15.95 -1.12 -11.53
C ASN A 163 14.63 -1.12 -12.32
N ASN A 164 13.76 -0.13 -12.10
CA ASN A 164 12.49 0.03 -12.80
C ASN A 164 12.48 1.24 -13.76
N ASP A 165 13.65 1.81 -14.08
CA ASP A 165 13.78 3.08 -14.80
C ASP A 165 13.03 3.06 -16.14
N THR A 166 13.25 2.03 -16.97
CA THR A 166 12.51 1.85 -18.24
C THR A 166 11.00 1.80 -18.03
N LYS A 167 10.52 1.08 -17.01
CA LYS A 167 9.08 0.92 -16.72
C LYS A 167 8.45 2.25 -16.29
N LEU A 168 9.17 3.02 -15.47
CA LEU A 168 8.78 4.35 -15.01
C LEU A 168 8.78 5.36 -16.17
N GLU A 169 9.80 5.33 -17.03
CA GLU A 169 9.85 6.16 -18.23
C GLU A 169 8.68 5.87 -19.17
N ASP A 170 8.38 4.60 -19.45
CA ASP A 170 7.29 4.21 -20.33
C ASP A 170 5.93 4.67 -19.77
N LEU A 171 5.72 4.50 -18.46
CA LEU A 171 4.55 5.02 -17.77
C LEU A 171 4.46 6.55 -17.90
N ALA A 172 5.54 7.28 -17.63
CA ALA A 172 5.58 8.73 -17.73
C ALA A 172 5.26 9.21 -19.17
N ARG A 173 5.88 8.59 -20.19
CA ARG A 173 5.61 8.87 -21.60
C ARG A 173 4.14 8.65 -21.94
N ARG A 174 3.55 7.56 -21.43
CA ARG A 174 2.12 7.25 -21.61
C ARG A 174 1.22 8.30 -20.98
N LEU A 175 1.49 8.72 -19.74
CA LEU A 175 0.73 9.77 -19.05
C LEU A 175 0.80 11.11 -19.80
N VAL A 176 1.98 11.48 -20.32
CA VAL A 176 2.15 12.68 -21.15
C VAL A 176 1.31 12.60 -22.42
N LYS A 177 1.32 11.46 -23.12
CA LYS A 177 0.48 11.24 -24.32
C LYS A 177 -1.00 11.39 -24.01
N ILE A 178 -1.48 10.76 -22.93
CA ILE A 178 -2.88 10.86 -22.48
C ILE A 178 -3.26 12.32 -22.18
N ARG A 179 -2.40 13.06 -21.47
CA ARG A 179 -2.63 14.47 -21.18
C ARG A 179 -2.75 15.32 -22.45
N LYS A 180 -1.83 15.13 -23.42
CA LYS A 180 -1.87 15.86 -24.70
C LYS A 180 -3.16 15.57 -25.47
N ALA A 181 -3.58 14.31 -25.55
CA ALA A 181 -4.82 13.94 -26.22
C ALA A 181 -6.05 14.59 -25.56
N ARG A 182 -6.12 14.59 -24.21
CA ARG A 182 -7.20 15.26 -23.47
C ARG A 182 -7.25 16.76 -23.76
N LEU A 183 -6.11 17.44 -23.77
CA LEU A 183 -6.07 18.87 -24.06
C LEU A 183 -6.49 19.20 -25.49
N ALA A 184 -6.08 18.39 -26.48
CA ALA A 184 -6.51 18.58 -27.86
C ALA A 184 -8.04 18.46 -28.02
N HIS A 185 -8.66 17.52 -27.30
CA HIS A 185 -10.13 17.37 -27.28
C HIS A 185 -10.88 18.49 -26.56
N MET A 186 -10.23 19.26 -25.69
CA MET A 186 -10.88 20.40 -25.01
C MET A 186 -10.85 21.70 -25.83
N VAL A 187 -9.98 21.75 -26.84
CA VAL A 187 -9.77 22.94 -27.69
C VAL A 187 -10.45 22.79 -29.06
N ALA A 188 -10.86 21.57 -29.42
CA ALA A 188 -11.64 21.24 -30.62
C ALA A 188 -13.14 21.29 -30.32
#